data_AF-A0A7C2F2P7-F1
#
_entry.id   AF-A0A7C2F2P7-F1
#
_cell.length_a   1.000
_cell.length_b   1.000
_cell.length_c   1.000
_cell.angle_alpha   90.00
_cell.angle_beta   90.00
_cell.angle_gamma   90.00
#
_symmetry.space_group_name_H-M   'P 1'
#
loop_
_entity.id
_entity.type
_entity.pdbx_description
1 polymer ?
#
loop_
_entity_poly.entity_id
_entity_poly.type
_entity_poly.pdbx_seq_one_letter_code
_entity_poly.pdbx_strand_id
1 'polypeptide(L)'
;MVLQRDADVKIWGWASKGEKVSIHFIGSNYMTTANPNGEWEVMLSDMKAGGPYEMQIEASNSITIKDILIGDVWVCSGQSNMGLSMGSLRDVYKDDIAHMDNPFIRQFFTFPGTNFKEREKDFRFGRWQHADSNSIRGLTAVGYFFAKSLYEKYKIPIGLISVSMGGSSAEAWISEESIKAFPIYREQLQRFKVDGYIERINKQDDERVGHWNRVLKQNDAGYKNPQQTWFDPELNVSDWETMQVPGYWADTKLGNVNGVVWFRKEIDISADLVGEPALIKLGRIVDCDTVFINGKFIGSIGSQYAPRAYKISDEVLKEGKNTIVLRVINYIRKGGFVPGKEYELSAGSGKINLEGEWKFKLGATAEPLEDRLFLGKIPSGLFNAGIAPVLNYKIKGVVWYQGESNTSRAFEHYDLFKLLIKDWRQNWRQGDFPFLYVQLPNFVEVNVERTQYDWAIFRESQLKALVIPNTGMAVTIDVGEYNDIHPKRKKPVGERLALAAQKAAYGEKNIVYSGPIYKSMKTDGNKIILSFTNVGSGLVAKDDKKLNCFEICGIDNKYFPAAAKIE
;
A
#
# COMPACT_ATOMS: atom_id res chain seq x y z
N MET A 1 -6.56 15.01 19.16
CA MET A 1 -7.46 14.52 18.07
C MET A 1 -7.80 15.66 17.12
N VAL A 2 -8.50 15.42 15.99
CA VAL A 2 -8.97 16.48 15.08
C VAL A 2 -10.45 16.29 14.74
N LEU A 3 -11.31 17.26 15.05
CA LEU A 3 -12.72 17.27 14.68
C LEU A 3 -12.95 18.12 13.43
N GLN A 4 -13.94 17.75 12.61
CA GLN A 4 -14.25 18.47 11.37
C GLN A 4 -14.84 19.87 11.65
N ARG A 5 -14.23 20.90 11.07
CA ARG A 5 -14.73 22.27 11.08
C ARG A 5 -15.92 22.47 10.13
N ASP A 6 -16.67 23.55 10.31
CA ASP A 6 -17.78 23.96 9.46
C ASP A 6 -18.83 22.84 9.24
N ALA A 7 -19.05 22.02 10.27
CA ALA A 7 -20.00 20.91 10.25
C ALA A 7 -20.54 20.63 11.66
N ASP A 8 -21.73 20.03 11.72
CA ASP A 8 -22.27 19.49 12.96
C ASP A 8 -21.58 18.16 13.27
N VAL A 9 -20.74 18.15 14.30
CA VAL A 9 -19.92 17.01 14.72
C VAL A 9 -20.60 16.27 15.86
N LYS A 10 -20.79 14.97 15.67
CA LYS A 10 -21.27 14.08 16.73
C LYS A 10 -20.15 13.75 17.70
N ILE A 11 -20.42 13.87 18.99
CA ILE A 11 -19.64 13.26 20.07
C ILE A 11 -20.52 12.22 20.73
N TRP A 12 -19.98 11.04 21.00
CA TRP A 12 -20.73 9.92 21.56
C TRP A 12 -19.88 9.11 22.53
N GLY A 13 -20.54 8.25 23.29
CA GLY A 13 -19.89 7.31 24.19
C GLY A 13 -20.88 6.42 24.92
N TRP A 14 -20.43 5.83 26.02
CA TRP A 14 -21.23 4.97 26.88
C TRP A 14 -21.23 5.47 28.31
N ALA A 15 -22.34 5.26 29.01
CA ALA A 15 -22.54 5.54 30.43
C ALA A 15 -23.63 4.60 30.99
N SER A 16 -23.88 4.65 32.30
CA SER A 16 -24.93 3.84 32.91
C SER A 16 -26.31 4.22 32.34
N LYS A 17 -27.24 3.27 32.24
CA LYS A 17 -28.60 3.53 31.74
C LYS A 17 -29.26 4.69 32.48
N GLY A 18 -29.73 5.71 31.74
CA GLY A 18 -30.40 6.87 32.30
C GLY A 18 -29.47 7.89 32.98
N GLU A 19 -28.16 7.67 32.92
CA GLU A 19 -27.17 8.59 33.46
C GLU A 19 -27.16 9.89 32.64
N LYS A 20 -27.16 11.02 33.34
CA LYS A 20 -27.03 12.34 32.73
C LYS A 20 -25.56 12.62 32.46
N VAL A 21 -25.27 13.08 31.25
CA VAL A 21 -23.92 13.43 30.79
C VAL A 21 -23.92 14.90 30.39
N SER A 22 -23.00 15.66 30.97
CA SER A 22 -22.74 17.07 30.65
C SER A 22 -21.40 17.18 29.93
N ILE A 23 -21.33 18.00 28.87
CA ILE A 23 -20.13 18.18 28.07
C ILE A 23 -19.86 19.68 27.95
N HIS A 24 -18.72 20.13 28.45
CA HIS A 24 -18.24 21.49 28.27
C HIS A 24 -17.19 21.53 27.15
N PHE A 25 -17.43 22.32 26.12
CA PHE A 25 -16.50 22.47 25.01
C PHE A 25 -16.63 23.84 24.34
N ILE A 26 -15.51 24.55 24.17
CA ILE A 26 -15.42 25.88 23.54
C ILE A 26 -16.49 26.84 24.12
N GLY A 27 -16.51 26.98 25.44
CA GLY A 27 -17.44 27.87 26.16
C GLY A 27 -18.92 27.46 26.12
N SER A 28 -19.25 26.34 25.47
CA SER A 28 -20.62 25.82 25.36
C SER A 28 -20.81 24.61 26.27
N ASN A 29 -22.02 24.47 26.81
CA ASN A 29 -22.45 23.33 27.62
C ASN A 29 -23.51 22.53 26.86
N TYR A 30 -23.30 21.24 26.74
CA TYR A 30 -24.21 20.29 26.12
C TYR A 30 -24.65 19.28 27.17
N MET A 31 -25.92 18.88 27.16
CA MET A 31 -26.44 17.86 28.07
C MET A 31 -27.14 16.76 27.28
N THR A 32 -26.97 15.53 27.71
CA THR A 32 -27.64 14.36 27.16
C THR A 32 -27.89 13.32 28.26
N THR A 33 -28.66 12.28 27.94
CA THR A 33 -28.92 11.17 28.86
C THR A 33 -28.65 9.87 28.13
N ALA A 34 -27.90 8.97 28.76
CA ALA A 34 -27.64 7.65 28.21
C ALA A 34 -28.93 6.85 28.04
N ASN A 35 -29.08 6.26 26.86
CA ASN A 35 -30.25 5.48 26.48
C ASN A 35 -30.32 4.13 27.26
N PRO A 36 -31.37 3.30 27.06
CA PRO A 36 -31.47 2.00 27.73
C PRO A 36 -30.32 1.02 27.47
N ASN A 37 -29.57 1.20 26.38
CA ASN A 37 -28.37 0.43 26.03
C ASN A 37 -27.07 1.04 26.59
N GLY A 38 -27.18 2.16 27.33
CA GLY A 38 -26.05 2.90 27.87
C GLY A 38 -25.35 3.80 26.87
N GLU A 39 -25.88 4.00 25.66
CA GLU A 39 -25.26 4.86 24.64
C GLU A 39 -25.75 6.31 24.80
N TRP A 40 -24.86 7.28 24.61
CA TRP A 40 -25.20 8.70 24.59
C TRP A 40 -24.52 9.41 23.42
N GLU A 41 -25.14 10.49 22.94
CA GLU A 41 -24.56 11.38 21.93
C GLU A 41 -24.99 12.84 22.11
N VAL A 42 -24.17 13.76 21.60
CA VAL A 42 -24.47 15.19 21.42
C VAL A 42 -23.95 15.67 20.06
N MET A 43 -24.55 16.74 19.54
CA MET A 43 -24.10 17.40 18.31
C MET A 43 -23.44 18.74 18.66
N LEU A 44 -22.17 18.89 18.31
CA LEU A 44 -21.43 20.14 18.38
C LEU A 44 -21.57 20.88 17.05
N SER A 45 -21.93 22.16 17.06
CA SER A 45 -22.29 22.89 15.83
C SER A 45 -21.27 23.99 15.48
N ASP A 46 -21.11 24.26 14.18
CA ASP A 46 -20.38 25.38 13.56
C ASP A 46 -19.02 25.76 14.18
N MET A 47 -18.16 24.77 14.42
CA MET A 47 -16.83 25.03 14.98
C MET A 47 -15.87 25.56 13.91
N LYS A 48 -15.20 26.67 14.22
CA LYS A 48 -14.13 27.24 13.38
C LYS A 48 -12.79 26.53 13.63
N ALA A 49 -11.94 26.54 12.60
CA ALA A 49 -10.61 25.94 12.69
C ALA A 49 -9.79 26.56 13.82
N GLY A 50 -9.06 25.74 14.58
CA GLY A 50 -8.26 26.22 15.71
C GLY A 50 -7.91 25.13 16.71
N GLY A 51 -7.54 25.57 17.92
CA GLY A 51 -7.07 24.74 19.02
C GLY A 51 -5.58 24.94 19.32
N PRO A 52 -5.02 24.16 20.25
CA PRO A 52 -5.66 23.05 20.96
C PRO A 52 -6.73 23.50 21.96
N TYR A 53 -7.83 22.77 22.00
CA TYR A 53 -8.92 22.94 22.97
C TYR A 53 -8.97 21.76 23.95
N GLU A 54 -9.71 21.95 25.05
CA GLU A 54 -10.03 20.93 26.03
C GLU A 54 -11.55 20.70 26.05
N MET A 55 -11.97 19.44 26.12
CA MET A 55 -13.35 19.02 26.33
C MET A 55 -13.45 18.34 27.69
N GLN A 56 -14.39 18.79 28.51
CA GLN A 56 -14.69 18.17 29.80
C GLN A 56 -16.04 17.45 29.69
N ILE A 57 -16.08 16.21 30.13
CA ILE A 57 -17.26 15.35 30.13
C ILE A 57 -17.52 14.94 31.56
N GLU A 58 -18.68 15.30 32.08
CA GLU A 58 -19.08 15.06 33.47
C GLU A 58 -20.33 14.18 33.52
N ALA A 59 -20.25 13.14 34.34
CA ALA A 59 -21.32 12.23 34.69
C ALA A 59 -21.11 11.82 36.17
N SER A 60 -21.30 10.55 36.53
CA SER A 60 -20.84 10.03 37.84
C SER A 60 -19.31 10.11 38.02
N ASN A 61 -18.57 10.22 36.93
CA ASN A 61 -17.14 10.51 36.86
C ASN A 61 -16.85 11.72 35.97
N SER A 62 -15.61 12.20 35.97
CA SER A 62 -15.15 13.27 35.07
C SER A 62 -14.07 12.76 34.13
N ILE A 63 -14.19 13.08 32.84
CA ILE A 63 -13.23 12.79 31.79
C ILE A 63 -12.83 14.10 31.14
N THR A 64 -11.52 14.35 31.03
CA THR A 64 -10.99 15.51 30.32
C THR A 64 -10.24 15.04 29.09
N ILE A 65 -10.72 15.41 27.91
CA ILE A 65 -10.02 15.18 26.66
C ILE A 65 -9.29 16.45 26.25
N LYS A 66 -7.96 16.40 26.34
CA LYS A 66 -7.08 17.53 26.01
C LYS A 66 -6.66 17.48 24.55
N ASP A 67 -6.14 18.61 24.09
CA ASP A 67 -5.43 18.70 22.82
C ASP A 67 -6.32 18.33 21.61
N ILE A 68 -7.49 18.96 21.54
CA ILE A 68 -8.45 18.81 20.45
C ILE A 68 -8.22 19.93 19.43
N LEU A 69 -7.98 19.57 18.17
CA LEU A 69 -7.95 20.51 17.06
C LEU A 69 -9.28 20.50 16.31
N ILE A 70 -9.67 21.65 15.77
CA ILE A 70 -10.77 21.77 14.83
C ILE A 70 -10.15 22.03 13.45
N GLY A 71 -10.46 21.20 12.46
CA GLY A 71 -9.74 21.18 11.18
C GLY A 71 -10.46 20.42 10.06
N ASP A 72 -9.74 20.08 9.00
CA ASP A 72 -10.26 19.25 7.91
C ASP A 72 -9.85 17.79 8.12
N VAL A 73 -10.84 16.88 8.19
CA VAL A 73 -10.64 15.46 8.50
C VAL A 73 -10.79 14.61 7.24
N TRP A 74 -9.79 13.81 6.91
CA TRP A 74 -9.76 12.98 5.70
C TRP A 74 -9.61 11.51 6.05
N VAL A 75 -10.38 10.65 5.41
CA VAL A 75 -10.21 9.20 5.53
C VAL A 75 -9.20 8.73 4.49
N CYS A 76 -8.10 8.15 4.93
CA CYS A 76 -7.09 7.51 4.09
C CYS A 76 -7.33 6.00 4.09
N SER A 77 -7.77 5.44 2.96
CA SER A 77 -8.13 4.03 2.87
C SER A 77 -7.71 3.36 1.56
N GLY A 78 -7.91 2.05 1.48
CA GLY A 78 -7.47 1.18 0.40
C GLY A 78 -6.52 0.11 0.91
N GLN A 79 -5.42 -0.12 0.19
CA GLN A 79 -4.50 -1.21 0.45
C GLN A 79 -3.07 -0.77 0.79
N SER A 80 -2.09 -1.63 0.54
CA SER A 80 -0.69 -1.49 0.97
C SER A 80 -0.05 -0.17 0.56
N ASN A 81 -0.35 0.34 -0.64
CA ASN A 81 0.17 1.62 -1.10
C ASN A 81 -0.39 2.83 -0.33
N MET A 82 -1.62 2.74 0.21
CA MET A 82 -2.13 3.72 1.18
C MET A 82 -1.47 3.54 2.55
N GLY A 83 -1.31 2.29 3.00
CA GLY A 83 -0.77 1.96 4.32
C GLY A 83 0.75 2.08 4.45
N LEU A 84 1.48 2.31 3.35
CA LEU A 84 2.93 2.40 3.38
C LEU A 84 3.38 3.62 4.20
N SER A 85 4.11 3.37 5.28
CA SER A 85 4.44 4.41 6.24
C SER A 85 5.70 5.19 5.89
N MET A 86 5.85 6.39 6.45
CA MET A 86 7.09 7.16 6.38
C MET A 86 8.28 6.38 6.97
N GLY A 87 8.07 5.54 7.99
CA GLY A 87 9.11 4.71 8.59
C GLY A 87 9.66 3.64 7.64
N SER A 88 8.79 3.04 6.82
CA SER A 88 9.18 2.10 5.76
C SER A 88 9.96 2.78 4.63
N LEU A 89 9.80 4.10 4.49
CA LEU A 89 10.44 4.93 3.46
C LEU A 89 11.51 5.86 4.03
N ARG A 90 12.02 5.57 5.23
CA ARG A 90 12.94 6.46 5.96
C ARG A 90 14.20 6.79 5.17
N ASP A 91 14.71 5.86 4.38
CA ASP A 91 15.93 6.05 3.59
C ASP A 91 15.67 6.99 2.40
N VAL A 92 14.44 6.97 1.86
CA VAL A 92 14.00 7.81 0.74
C VAL A 92 13.65 9.22 1.20
N TYR A 93 13.07 9.35 2.39
CA TYR A 93 12.60 10.62 2.96
C TYR A 93 13.39 11.02 4.20
N LYS A 94 14.69 10.71 4.27
CA LYS A 94 15.52 11.00 5.45
C LYS A 94 15.48 12.49 5.83
N ASP A 95 15.60 13.37 4.83
CA ASP A 95 15.66 14.82 5.04
C ASP A 95 14.29 15.37 5.40
N ASP A 96 13.25 14.86 4.73
CA ASP A 96 11.85 15.11 5.04
C ASP A 96 11.58 14.74 6.52
N ILE A 97 11.91 13.52 6.96
CA ILE A 97 11.69 13.06 8.35
C ILE A 97 12.50 13.85 9.39
N ALA A 98 13.74 14.23 9.07
CA ALA A 98 14.61 14.98 9.99
C ALA A 98 14.06 16.38 10.33
N HIS A 99 13.27 16.97 9.43
CA HIS A 99 12.70 18.31 9.59
C HIS A 99 11.17 18.29 9.80
N MET A 100 10.61 17.12 10.09
CA MET A 100 9.17 16.93 10.29
C MET A 100 8.77 17.13 11.73
N ASP A 101 8.25 18.32 12.03
CA ASP A 101 7.52 18.59 13.26
C ASP A 101 6.33 19.51 12.97
N ASN A 102 5.13 18.91 12.86
CA ASN A 102 3.90 19.68 12.69
C ASN A 102 2.75 19.08 13.52
N PRO A 103 2.52 19.59 14.75
CA PRO A 103 1.47 19.08 15.64
C PRO A 103 0.04 19.37 15.14
N PHE A 104 -0.12 20.20 14.11
CA PHE A 104 -1.41 20.48 13.46
C PHE A 104 -1.79 19.48 12.39
N ILE A 105 -0.90 18.53 12.06
CA ILE A 105 -1.23 17.35 11.28
C ILE A 105 -1.27 16.16 12.24
N ARG A 106 -2.37 15.41 12.22
CA ARG A 106 -2.54 14.25 13.10
C ARG A 106 -3.12 13.08 12.34
N GLN A 107 -2.76 11.88 12.76
CA GLN A 107 -3.32 10.65 12.22
C GLN A 107 -3.97 9.82 13.33
N PHE A 108 -5.23 9.45 13.15
CA PHE A 108 -5.82 8.31 13.83
C PHE A 108 -5.48 7.07 13.03
N PHE A 109 -4.68 6.18 13.60
CA PHE A 109 -4.32 4.93 12.96
C PHE A 109 -5.04 3.76 13.61
N THR A 110 -5.61 2.90 12.77
CA THR A 110 -6.14 1.59 13.17
C THR A 110 -5.90 0.57 12.06
N PHE A 111 -5.72 -0.69 12.42
CA PHE A 111 -5.75 -1.77 11.45
C PHE A 111 -7.16 -2.35 11.46
N PRO A 112 -7.85 -2.38 10.30
CA PRO A 112 -9.17 -2.97 10.26
C PRO A 112 -9.05 -4.48 10.52
N GLY A 113 -9.92 -4.99 11.40
CA GLY A 113 -10.25 -6.42 11.40
C GLY A 113 -11.12 -6.77 10.19
N THR A 114 -11.79 -7.91 10.26
CA THR A 114 -12.88 -8.25 9.33
C THR A 114 -14.07 -8.76 10.11
N ASN A 115 -15.28 -8.33 9.76
CA ASN A 115 -16.51 -8.87 10.32
C ASN A 115 -17.52 -9.12 9.20
N PHE A 116 -17.88 -10.38 8.97
CA PHE A 116 -18.79 -10.76 7.89
C PHE A 116 -20.26 -10.81 8.34
N LYS A 117 -20.52 -10.76 9.64
CA LYS A 117 -21.86 -10.94 10.20
C LYS A 117 -22.58 -9.62 10.39
N GLU A 118 -21.87 -8.61 10.89
CA GLU A 118 -22.45 -7.33 11.27
C GLU A 118 -21.44 -6.19 11.18
N ARG A 119 -21.96 -4.96 11.21
CA ARG A 119 -21.18 -3.72 11.26
C ARG A 119 -20.67 -3.52 12.69
N GLU A 120 -19.36 -3.31 12.84
CA GLU A 120 -18.78 -2.97 14.14
C GLU A 120 -19.15 -1.53 14.52
N LYS A 121 -19.41 -1.30 15.81
CA LYS A 121 -19.79 0.02 16.35
C LYS A 121 -18.57 0.89 16.72
N ASP A 122 -17.44 0.26 16.99
CA ASP A 122 -16.20 0.92 17.39
C ASP A 122 -14.98 0.07 17.01
N PHE A 123 -13.80 0.68 17.00
CA PHE A 123 -12.54 0.00 16.76
C PHE A 123 -12.03 -0.72 18.00
N ARG A 124 -11.42 -1.90 17.82
CA ARG A 124 -10.73 -2.62 18.91
C ARG A 124 -9.52 -1.85 19.46
N PHE A 125 -8.87 -1.06 18.61
CA PHE A 125 -7.75 -0.20 18.96
C PHE A 125 -7.65 0.94 17.96
N GLY A 126 -7.10 2.05 18.43
CA GLY A 126 -6.73 3.18 17.61
C GLY A 126 -6.40 4.37 18.50
N ARG A 127 -5.56 5.26 18.00
CA ARG A 127 -5.23 6.50 18.70
C ARG A 127 -4.83 7.58 17.71
N TRP A 128 -5.15 8.81 18.08
CA TRP A 128 -4.60 9.98 17.42
C TRP A 128 -3.12 10.13 17.78
N GLN A 129 -2.30 10.37 16.78
CA GLN A 129 -0.88 10.65 16.89
C GLN A 129 -0.55 11.92 16.12
N HIS A 130 0.45 12.67 16.60
CA HIS A 130 0.93 13.85 15.91
C HIS A 130 1.75 13.46 14.68
N ALA A 131 2.08 14.45 13.84
CA ALA A 131 3.11 14.31 12.83
C ALA A 131 4.41 14.94 13.35
N ASP A 132 4.98 14.35 14.40
CA ASP A 132 6.24 14.79 15.02
C ASP A 132 7.35 13.76 14.82
N SER A 133 8.58 14.10 15.20
CA SER A 133 9.77 13.26 15.04
C SER A 133 9.65 11.86 15.69
N ASN A 134 8.79 11.69 16.70
CA ASN A 134 8.60 10.43 17.42
C ASN A 134 7.56 9.53 16.76
N SER A 135 6.53 10.12 16.17
CA SER A 135 5.35 9.42 15.66
C SER A 135 5.30 9.33 14.14
N ILE A 136 6.02 10.21 13.42
CA ILE A 136 6.02 10.32 11.95
C ILE A 136 6.25 8.97 11.26
N ARG A 137 7.08 8.09 11.84
CA ARG A 137 7.39 6.77 11.27
C ARG A 137 6.17 5.87 11.09
N GLY A 138 5.10 6.08 11.87
CA GLY A 138 3.83 5.35 11.78
C GLY A 138 2.80 5.98 10.85
N LEU A 139 3.04 7.17 10.32
CA LEU A 139 2.09 7.86 9.44
C LEU A 139 2.11 7.29 8.03
N THR A 140 0.93 7.24 7.37
CA THR A 140 0.87 6.95 5.93
C THR A 140 1.68 8.00 5.17
N ALA A 141 2.60 7.56 4.31
CA ALA A 141 3.43 8.49 3.56
C ALA A 141 2.60 9.33 2.57
N VAL A 142 1.65 8.70 1.87
CA VAL A 142 0.76 9.40 0.93
C VAL A 142 -0.13 10.40 1.67
N GLY A 143 -0.79 9.94 2.75
CA GLY A 143 -1.66 10.80 3.55
C GLY A 143 -0.89 11.96 4.21
N TYR A 144 0.33 11.72 4.68
CA TYR A 144 1.17 12.75 5.27
C TYR A 144 1.52 13.86 4.26
N PHE A 145 2.06 13.52 3.08
CA PHE A 145 2.42 14.54 2.08
C PHE A 145 1.20 15.28 1.53
N PHE A 146 0.05 14.60 1.45
CA PHE A 146 -1.25 15.22 1.18
C PHE A 146 -1.62 16.27 2.24
N ALA A 147 -1.59 15.89 3.53
CA ALA A 147 -1.91 16.77 4.64
C ALA A 147 -0.93 17.94 4.75
N LYS A 148 0.37 17.69 4.58
CA LYS A 148 1.42 18.71 4.58
C LYS A 148 1.13 19.79 3.54
N SER A 149 0.85 19.38 2.30
CA SER A 149 0.55 20.31 1.19
C SER A 149 -0.69 21.17 1.48
N LEU A 150 -1.75 20.59 2.04
CA LEU A 150 -2.96 21.34 2.40
C LEU A 150 -2.73 22.28 3.59
N TYR A 151 -2.04 21.82 4.63
CA TYR A 151 -1.70 22.64 5.79
C TYR A 151 -0.80 23.82 5.41
N GLU A 152 0.23 23.60 4.59
CA GLU A 152 1.13 24.66 4.15
C GLU A 152 0.40 25.78 3.43
N LYS A 153 -0.61 25.44 2.62
CA LYS A 153 -1.44 26.40 1.89
C LYS A 153 -2.47 27.10 2.75
N TYR A 154 -3.30 26.35 3.48
CA TYR A 154 -4.49 26.89 4.15
C TYR A 154 -4.26 27.22 5.63
N LYS A 155 -3.21 26.68 6.24
CA LYS A 155 -2.92 26.79 7.69
C LYS A 155 -4.07 26.30 8.59
N ILE A 156 -4.83 25.32 8.09
CA ILE A 156 -5.93 24.67 8.80
C ILE A 156 -5.45 23.30 9.29
N PRO A 157 -5.66 22.93 10.57
CA PRO A 157 -5.31 21.61 11.07
C PRO A 157 -5.86 20.49 10.19
N ILE A 158 -5.08 19.43 9.96
CA ILE A 158 -5.48 18.30 9.14
C ILE A 158 -5.50 17.02 9.98
N GLY A 159 -6.66 16.36 10.03
CA GLY A 159 -6.83 15.04 10.62
C GLY A 159 -6.86 13.96 9.55
N LEU A 160 -6.11 12.89 9.74
CA LEU A 160 -6.10 11.72 8.87
C LEU A 160 -6.65 10.52 9.63
N ILE A 161 -7.76 9.94 9.19
CA ILE A 161 -8.24 8.65 9.69
C ILE A 161 -7.69 7.58 8.74
N SER A 162 -6.64 6.88 9.17
CA SER A 162 -5.95 5.88 8.36
C SER A 162 -6.48 4.49 8.64
N VAL A 163 -7.20 3.92 7.67
CA VAL A 163 -7.78 2.57 7.70
C VAL A 163 -7.48 1.87 6.38
N SER A 164 -6.44 1.05 6.33
CA SER A 164 -6.00 0.38 5.10
C SER A 164 -5.61 -1.07 5.37
N MET A 165 -5.82 -1.95 4.39
CA MET A 165 -5.47 -3.36 4.47
C MET A 165 -4.72 -3.81 3.21
N GLY A 166 -3.44 -4.15 3.35
CA GLY A 166 -2.61 -4.66 2.26
C GLY A 166 -3.23 -5.87 1.57
N GLY A 167 -3.19 -5.91 0.23
CA GLY A 167 -3.77 -7.03 -0.54
C GLY A 167 -5.30 -7.10 -0.56
N SER A 168 -6.00 -6.12 0.02
CA SER A 168 -7.47 -6.08 -0.03
C SER A 168 -7.99 -5.78 -1.43
N SER A 169 -9.20 -6.27 -1.72
CA SER A 169 -9.93 -5.99 -2.96
C SER A 169 -11.07 -4.99 -2.70
N ALA A 170 -11.51 -4.27 -3.72
CA ALA A 170 -12.50 -3.21 -3.59
C ALA A 170 -13.83 -3.70 -2.97
N GLU A 171 -14.30 -4.90 -3.33
CA GLU A 171 -15.53 -5.49 -2.81
C GLU A 171 -15.53 -5.72 -1.30
N ALA A 172 -14.36 -5.89 -0.68
CA ALA A 172 -14.23 -6.05 0.76
C ALA A 172 -14.62 -4.77 1.53
N TRP A 173 -14.57 -3.61 0.87
CA TRP A 173 -14.83 -2.29 1.40
C TRP A 173 -16.21 -1.74 1.06
N ILE A 174 -17.10 -2.55 0.49
CA ILE A 174 -18.48 -2.17 0.14
C ILE A 174 -19.45 -2.82 1.12
N SER A 175 -20.46 -2.08 1.58
CA SER A 175 -21.48 -2.59 2.49
C SER A 175 -22.20 -3.83 1.95
N GLU A 176 -22.71 -4.67 2.86
CA GLU A 176 -23.49 -5.85 2.48
C GLU A 176 -24.74 -5.47 1.67
N GLU A 177 -25.34 -4.32 1.97
CA GLU A 177 -26.52 -3.81 1.26
C GLU A 177 -26.22 -3.52 -0.21
N SER A 178 -25.10 -2.85 -0.48
CA SER A 178 -24.71 -2.45 -1.84
C SER A 178 -24.12 -3.59 -2.64
N ILE A 179 -23.27 -4.43 -2.04
CA ILE A 179 -22.55 -5.49 -2.77
C ILE A 179 -23.50 -6.57 -3.34
N LYS A 180 -24.74 -6.65 -2.84
CA LYS A 180 -25.79 -7.51 -3.38
C LYS A 180 -26.11 -7.26 -4.86
N ALA A 181 -25.73 -6.10 -5.40
CA ALA A 181 -25.78 -5.82 -6.83
C ALA A 181 -24.90 -6.76 -7.68
N PHE A 182 -23.94 -7.45 -7.05
CA PHE A 182 -23.07 -8.46 -7.65
C PHE A 182 -23.40 -9.83 -7.06
N PRO A 183 -24.18 -10.69 -7.75
CA PRO A 183 -24.65 -11.97 -7.20
C PRO A 183 -23.53 -12.88 -6.70
N ILE A 184 -22.41 -12.95 -7.42
CA ILE A 184 -21.25 -13.78 -7.04
C ILE A 184 -20.66 -13.37 -5.68
N TYR A 185 -20.64 -12.07 -5.38
CA TYR A 185 -20.13 -11.55 -4.10
C TYR A 185 -21.10 -11.72 -2.97
N ARG A 186 -22.40 -11.63 -3.26
CA ARG A 186 -23.45 -11.99 -2.29
C ARG A 186 -23.29 -13.46 -1.88
N GLU A 187 -23.18 -14.37 -2.83
CA GLU A 187 -23.01 -15.80 -2.58
C GLU A 187 -21.71 -16.08 -1.83
N GLN A 188 -20.60 -15.42 -2.23
CA GLN A 188 -19.35 -15.51 -1.50
C GLN A 188 -19.53 -15.09 -0.04
N LEU A 189 -20.08 -13.91 0.23
CA LEU A 189 -20.30 -13.40 1.58
C LEU A 189 -21.13 -14.37 2.43
N GLN A 190 -22.21 -14.96 1.88
CA GLN A 190 -23.05 -15.89 2.65
C GLN A 190 -22.26 -17.09 3.19
N ARG A 191 -21.29 -17.63 2.43
CA ARG A 191 -20.44 -18.73 2.92
C ARG A 191 -19.61 -18.31 4.14
N PHE A 192 -19.09 -17.08 4.13
CA PHE A 192 -18.29 -16.52 5.23
C PHE A 192 -19.10 -16.12 6.46
N LYS A 193 -20.44 -16.13 6.38
CA LYS A 193 -21.34 -15.95 7.54
C LYS A 193 -21.61 -17.25 8.29
N VAL A 194 -21.33 -18.41 7.68
CA VAL A 194 -21.55 -19.74 8.28
C VAL A 194 -20.52 -20.02 9.38
N ASP A 195 -21.00 -20.36 10.57
CA ASP A 195 -20.15 -20.74 11.70
C ASP A 195 -19.22 -21.90 11.35
N GLY A 196 -17.95 -21.80 11.73
CA GLY A 196 -16.95 -22.83 11.45
C GLY A 196 -16.41 -22.83 10.02
N TYR A 197 -16.90 -21.98 9.10
CA TYR A 197 -16.44 -21.95 7.72
C TYR A 197 -14.99 -21.47 7.59
N ILE A 198 -14.66 -20.37 8.24
CA ILE A 198 -13.31 -19.78 8.22
C ILE A 198 -12.31 -20.72 8.92
N GLU A 199 -12.69 -21.27 10.07
CA GLU A 199 -11.86 -22.18 10.87
C GLU A 199 -11.52 -23.45 10.08
N ARG A 200 -12.49 -24.00 9.34
CA ARG A 200 -12.28 -25.18 8.49
C ARG A 200 -11.30 -24.88 7.34
N ILE A 201 -11.42 -23.74 6.66
CA ILE A 201 -10.48 -23.36 5.60
C ILE A 201 -9.08 -23.15 6.17
N ASN A 202 -8.96 -22.42 7.28
CA ASN A 202 -7.67 -22.19 7.93
C ASN A 202 -7.00 -23.50 8.33
N LYS A 203 -7.76 -24.47 8.87
CA LYS A 203 -7.23 -25.80 9.19
C LYS A 203 -6.70 -26.53 7.95
N GLN A 204 -7.44 -26.50 6.84
CA GLN A 204 -7.01 -27.08 5.58
C GLN A 204 -5.74 -26.41 5.03
N ASP A 205 -5.66 -25.08 5.13
CA ASP A 205 -4.48 -24.31 4.74
C ASP A 205 -3.26 -24.63 5.61
N ASP A 206 -3.44 -24.77 6.93
CA ASP A 206 -2.37 -25.15 7.85
C ASP A 206 -1.85 -26.56 7.58
N GLU A 207 -2.74 -27.52 7.32
CA GLU A 207 -2.37 -28.88 6.94
C GLU A 207 -1.61 -28.90 5.60
N ARG A 208 -2.14 -28.23 4.58
CA ARG A 208 -1.55 -28.13 3.24
C ARG A 208 -0.17 -27.47 3.26
N VAL A 209 -0.07 -26.28 3.83
CA VAL A 209 1.19 -25.50 3.92
C VAL A 209 2.18 -26.20 4.84
N GLY A 210 1.73 -26.77 5.95
CA GLY A 210 2.57 -27.55 6.86
C GLY A 210 3.15 -28.78 6.18
N HIS A 211 2.34 -29.53 5.42
CA HIS A 211 2.82 -30.67 4.63
C HIS A 211 3.84 -30.22 3.57
N TRP A 212 3.51 -29.18 2.80
CA TRP A 212 4.41 -28.64 1.77
C TRP A 212 5.78 -28.25 2.33
N ASN A 213 5.81 -27.52 3.45
CA ASN A 213 7.07 -27.11 4.09
C ASN A 213 7.88 -28.30 4.63
N ARG A 214 7.22 -29.33 5.18
CA ARG A 214 7.90 -30.54 5.65
C ARG A 214 8.55 -31.30 4.51
N VAL A 215 7.81 -31.53 3.41
CA VAL A 215 8.32 -32.20 2.21
C VAL A 215 9.48 -31.41 1.60
N LEU A 216 9.33 -30.09 1.47
CA LEU A 216 10.39 -29.23 0.96
C LEU A 216 11.67 -29.34 1.80
N LYS A 217 11.56 -29.23 3.12
CA LYS A 217 12.71 -29.31 4.05
C LYS A 217 13.37 -30.69 4.00
N GLN A 218 12.59 -31.77 3.93
CA GLN A 218 13.12 -33.13 3.85
C GLN A 218 13.90 -33.37 2.55
N ASN A 219 13.43 -32.79 1.46
CA ASN A 219 14.02 -32.99 0.14
C ASN A 219 15.17 -32.03 -0.17
N ASP A 220 15.33 -30.94 0.59
CA ASP A 220 16.36 -29.91 0.39
C ASP A 220 17.76 -30.48 0.55
N ALA A 221 18.44 -30.70 -0.58
CA ALA A 221 19.78 -31.24 -0.65
C ALA A 221 20.81 -30.40 0.12
N GLY A 222 20.57 -29.10 0.29
CA GLY A 222 21.46 -28.21 1.05
C GLY A 222 21.51 -28.47 2.55
N TYR A 223 20.56 -29.24 3.09
CA TYR A 223 20.52 -29.67 4.48
C TYR A 223 20.71 -31.18 4.69
N LYS A 224 20.86 -31.98 3.61
CA LYS A 224 20.91 -33.45 3.73
C LYS A 224 22.14 -33.98 4.47
N ASN A 225 23.26 -33.27 4.40
CA ASN A 225 24.46 -33.59 5.17
C ASN A 225 24.66 -32.53 6.27
N PRO A 226 24.28 -32.81 7.53
CA PRO A 226 24.44 -31.85 8.63
C PRO A 226 25.90 -31.49 8.93
N GLN A 227 26.85 -32.37 8.57
CA GLN A 227 28.28 -32.13 8.77
C GLN A 227 28.89 -31.22 7.69
N GLN A 228 28.19 -31.02 6.57
CA GLN A 228 28.63 -30.16 5.48
C GLN A 228 27.41 -29.63 4.72
N THR A 229 26.75 -28.66 5.34
CA THR A 229 25.60 -27.97 4.74
C THR A 229 26.02 -27.08 3.59
N TRP A 230 25.09 -26.65 2.73
CA TRP A 230 25.46 -25.80 1.60
C TRP A 230 25.82 -24.36 1.96
N PHE A 231 25.58 -23.93 3.20
CA PHE A 231 26.06 -22.65 3.73
C PHE A 231 27.45 -22.73 4.35
N ASP A 232 28.06 -23.92 4.39
CA ASP A 232 29.43 -24.10 4.88
C ASP A 232 30.45 -23.34 3.99
N PRO A 233 31.30 -22.47 4.57
CA PRO A 233 32.31 -21.73 3.81
C PRO A 233 33.31 -22.62 3.08
N GLU A 234 33.55 -23.86 3.53
CA GLU A 234 34.54 -24.79 2.93
C GLU A 234 33.90 -25.82 1.97
N LEU A 235 32.59 -25.70 1.68
CA LEU A 235 31.91 -26.56 0.71
C LEU A 235 32.56 -26.46 -0.68
N ASN A 236 32.86 -27.61 -1.29
CA ASN A 236 33.25 -27.65 -2.69
C ASN A 236 32.04 -27.33 -3.60
N VAL A 237 32.19 -26.26 -4.38
CA VAL A 237 31.16 -25.75 -5.31
C VAL A 237 31.64 -25.73 -6.76
N SER A 238 32.58 -26.62 -7.13
CA SER A 238 33.05 -26.73 -8.51
C SER A 238 31.97 -27.23 -9.48
N ASP A 239 30.98 -27.98 -8.97
CA ASP A 239 29.87 -28.55 -9.74
C ASP A 239 28.60 -27.67 -9.75
N TRP A 240 28.64 -26.48 -9.16
CA TRP A 240 27.53 -25.53 -9.19
C TRP A 240 27.53 -24.76 -10.50
N GLU A 241 26.34 -24.60 -11.10
CA GLU A 241 26.15 -23.75 -12.28
C GLU A 241 26.24 -22.26 -11.90
N THR A 242 26.36 -21.37 -12.88
CA THR A 242 26.37 -19.91 -12.65
C THR A 242 25.20 -19.22 -13.33
N MET A 243 24.72 -18.13 -12.74
CA MET A 243 23.78 -17.21 -13.36
C MET A 243 24.07 -15.76 -12.97
N GLN A 244 23.55 -14.82 -13.75
CA GLN A 244 23.60 -13.41 -13.42
C GLN A 244 22.56 -13.09 -12.32
N VAL A 245 23.00 -12.35 -11.31
CA VAL A 245 22.15 -11.75 -10.28
C VAL A 245 22.31 -10.23 -10.35
N PRO A 246 21.22 -9.46 -10.47
CA PRO A 246 19.85 -9.92 -10.58
C PRO A 246 19.56 -10.65 -11.90
N GLY A 247 18.54 -11.51 -11.87
CA GLY A 247 18.15 -12.40 -12.95
C GLY A 247 17.21 -13.49 -12.43
N TYR A 248 16.48 -14.14 -13.34
CA TYR A 248 15.54 -15.21 -12.99
C TYR A 248 16.11 -16.57 -13.36
N TRP A 249 16.10 -17.53 -12.43
CA TRP A 249 16.57 -18.89 -12.75
C TRP A 249 15.61 -19.61 -13.71
N ALA A 250 14.37 -19.12 -13.80
CA ALA A 250 13.40 -19.54 -14.80
C ALA A 250 13.90 -19.37 -16.25
N ASP A 251 14.80 -18.41 -16.48
CA ASP A 251 15.40 -18.14 -17.80
C ASP A 251 16.72 -18.91 -18.00
N THR A 252 17.09 -19.77 -17.05
CA THR A 252 18.26 -20.67 -17.14
C THR A 252 17.81 -22.10 -17.47
N LYS A 253 18.76 -23.04 -17.54
CA LYS A 253 18.46 -24.47 -17.72
C LYS A 253 17.60 -25.07 -16.60
N LEU A 254 17.53 -24.39 -15.45
CA LEU A 254 16.67 -24.82 -14.34
C LEU A 254 15.18 -24.69 -14.69
N GLY A 255 14.80 -23.72 -15.53
CA GLY A 255 13.42 -23.50 -15.93
C GLY A 255 12.50 -23.06 -14.77
N ASN A 256 11.19 -23.10 -15.01
CA ASN A 256 10.15 -22.67 -14.06
C ASN A 256 9.96 -23.67 -12.91
N VAL A 257 10.97 -23.79 -12.04
CA VAL A 257 10.93 -24.65 -10.85
C VAL A 257 10.48 -23.85 -9.62
N ASN A 258 9.50 -24.41 -8.92
CA ASN A 258 9.16 -24.00 -7.55
C ASN A 258 9.90 -24.90 -6.56
N GLY A 259 10.20 -24.37 -5.37
CA GLY A 259 10.97 -25.07 -4.35
C GLY A 259 12.16 -24.25 -3.86
N VAL A 260 13.31 -24.88 -3.65
CA VAL A 260 14.53 -24.25 -3.07
C VAL A 260 15.64 -24.17 -4.09
N VAL A 261 16.20 -22.98 -4.27
CA VAL A 261 17.45 -22.77 -5.01
C VAL A 261 18.45 -22.08 -4.09
N TRP A 262 19.66 -22.63 -4.03
CA TRP A 262 20.76 -22.07 -3.26
C TRP A 262 21.67 -21.26 -4.16
N PHE A 263 22.18 -20.15 -3.64
CA PHE A 263 23.09 -19.24 -4.33
C PHE A 263 24.31 -18.98 -3.48
N ARG A 264 25.47 -18.81 -4.11
CA ARG A 264 26.73 -18.54 -3.45
C ARG A 264 27.56 -17.52 -4.22
N LYS A 265 28.10 -16.54 -3.50
CA LYS A 265 29.07 -15.55 -4.00
C LYS A 265 30.24 -15.43 -3.04
N GLU A 266 31.44 -15.35 -3.60
CA GLU A 266 32.62 -14.94 -2.85
C GLU A 266 32.89 -13.45 -3.11
N ILE A 267 33.25 -12.74 -2.06
CA ILE A 267 33.66 -11.32 -2.11
C ILE A 267 34.92 -11.14 -1.28
N ASP A 268 35.74 -10.16 -1.62
CA ASP A 268 36.87 -9.75 -0.81
C ASP A 268 36.52 -8.50 0.01
N ILE A 269 36.84 -8.56 1.31
CA ILE A 269 36.65 -7.46 2.27
C ILE A 269 38.04 -6.93 2.66
N SER A 270 38.27 -5.64 2.49
CA SER A 270 39.51 -5.00 2.95
C SER A 270 39.54 -4.83 4.47
N ALA A 271 40.74 -4.77 5.05
CA ALA A 271 40.93 -4.71 6.51
C ALA A 271 40.20 -3.55 7.19
N ASP A 272 40.07 -2.41 6.50
CA ASP A 272 39.42 -1.18 6.98
C ASP A 272 37.90 -1.30 7.11
N LEU A 273 37.28 -2.33 6.54
CA LEU A 273 35.84 -2.59 6.62
C LEU A 273 35.48 -3.61 7.70
N VAL A 274 36.47 -4.30 8.28
CA VAL A 274 36.27 -5.31 9.32
C VAL A 274 35.98 -4.63 10.65
N GLY A 275 35.01 -5.14 11.41
CA GLY A 275 34.61 -4.56 12.69
C GLY A 275 33.64 -3.37 12.59
N GLU A 276 33.41 -2.85 11.39
CA GLU A 276 32.46 -1.76 11.16
C GLU A 276 31.01 -2.26 11.14
N PRO A 277 30.02 -1.42 11.53
CA PRO A 277 28.61 -1.74 11.36
C PRO A 277 28.29 -2.04 9.89
N ALA A 278 27.83 -3.26 9.62
CA ALA A 278 27.58 -3.74 8.27
C ALA A 278 26.08 -4.02 8.00
N LEU A 279 25.68 -3.80 6.75
CA LEU A 279 24.33 -4.03 6.24
C LEU A 279 24.41 -4.71 4.87
N ILE A 280 23.63 -5.76 4.66
CA ILE A 280 23.44 -6.36 3.34
C ILE A 280 22.03 -6.08 2.82
N LYS A 281 21.96 -5.50 1.63
CA LYS A 281 20.74 -5.25 0.86
C LYS A 281 20.67 -6.23 -0.31
N LEU A 282 19.53 -6.91 -0.45
CA LEU A 282 19.33 -7.98 -1.46
C LEU A 282 18.14 -7.71 -2.38
N GLY A 283 17.90 -6.44 -2.72
CA GLY A 283 16.84 -6.02 -3.64
C GLY A 283 15.49 -6.67 -3.37
N ARG A 284 14.87 -7.23 -4.43
CA ARG A 284 13.64 -8.02 -4.36
C ARG A 284 13.93 -9.45 -4.85
N ILE A 285 13.54 -10.44 -4.07
CA ILE A 285 13.69 -11.87 -4.37
C ILE A 285 12.29 -12.50 -4.40
N VAL A 286 12.07 -13.43 -5.33
CA VAL A 286 10.81 -14.18 -5.47
C VAL A 286 11.03 -15.59 -4.92
N ASP A 287 10.48 -15.98 -3.76
CA ASP A 287 9.63 -15.21 -2.83
C ASP A 287 10.29 -14.95 -1.48
N CYS A 288 11.01 -15.93 -0.95
CA CYS A 288 11.58 -15.90 0.39
C CYS A 288 13.07 -16.16 0.32
N ASP A 289 13.82 -15.60 1.26
CA ASP A 289 15.26 -15.83 1.35
C ASP A 289 15.71 -16.09 2.78
N THR A 290 16.79 -16.83 2.90
CA THR A 290 17.60 -16.93 4.11
C THR A 290 19.05 -16.62 3.75
N VAL A 291 19.68 -15.77 4.55
CA VAL A 291 21.03 -15.23 4.30
C VAL A 291 22.01 -15.82 5.29
N PHE A 292 23.12 -16.33 4.77
CA PHE A 292 24.27 -16.76 5.54
C PHE A 292 25.53 -16.05 5.04
N ILE A 293 26.41 -15.67 5.97
CA ILE A 293 27.73 -15.13 5.64
C ILE A 293 28.77 -15.90 6.47
N ASN A 294 29.78 -16.46 5.80
CA ASN A 294 30.81 -17.29 6.41
C ASN A 294 30.22 -18.41 7.29
N GLY A 295 29.12 -19.02 6.84
CA GLY A 295 28.39 -20.07 7.58
C GLY A 295 27.50 -19.58 8.72
N LYS A 296 27.53 -18.30 9.10
CA LYS A 296 26.67 -17.72 10.14
C LYS A 296 25.35 -17.27 9.55
N PHE A 297 24.23 -17.59 10.21
CA PHE A 297 22.91 -17.08 9.84
C PHE A 297 22.82 -15.58 10.14
N ILE A 298 22.34 -14.80 9.17
CA ILE A 298 22.22 -13.35 9.27
C ILE A 298 20.75 -12.94 9.40
N GLY A 299 19.87 -13.57 8.64
CA GLY A 299 18.46 -13.23 8.64
C GLY A 299 17.67 -13.96 7.58
N SER A 300 16.35 -13.77 7.62
CA SER A 300 15.44 -14.33 6.63
C SER A 300 14.20 -13.46 6.49
N ILE A 301 13.68 -13.39 5.27
CA ILE A 301 12.40 -12.75 4.96
C ILE A 301 11.51 -13.77 4.24
N GLY A 302 10.32 -13.98 4.79
CA GLY A 302 9.32 -14.93 4.30
C GLY A 302 8.31 -14.33 3.32
N SER A 303 8.63 -13.24 2.62
CA SER A 303 7.71 -12.62 1.67
C SER A 303 8.42 -11.88 0.54
N GLN A 304 7.81 -11.87 -0.64
CA GLN A 304 8.38 -11.25 -1.84
C GLN A 304 8.67 -9.75 -1.69
N TYR A 305 7.78 -8.99 -1.03
CA TYR A 305 7.77 -7.52 -1.10
C TYR A 305 8.32 -6.81 0.14
N ALA A 306 8.72 -7.54 1.19
CA ALA A 306 9.35 -6.90 2.35
C ALA A 306 10.77 -6.37 2.00
N PRO A 307 11.18 -5.22 2.55
CA PRO A 307 12.53 -4.71 2.35
C PRO A 307 13.60 -5.70 2.86
N ARG A 308 14.51 -6.12 1.98
CA ARG A 308 15.63 -7.01 2.32
C ARG A 308 16.86 -6.21 2.68
N ALA A 309 16.96 -5.88 3.96
CA ALA A 309 18.10 -5.19 4.54
C ALA A 309 18.43 -5.84 5.89
N TYR A 310 19.53 -6.60 5.95
CA TYR A 310 19.93 -7.35 7.13
C TYR A 310 21.16 -6.72 7.76
N LYS A 311 21.09 -6.42 9.06
CA LYS A 311 22.26 -6.00 9.83
C LYS A 311 23.19 -7.19 10.03
N ILE A 312 24.48 -6.95 9.88
CA ILE A 312 25.53 -7.94 10.06
C ILE A 312 26.32 -7.53 11.30
N SER A 313 26.55 -8.47 12.22
CA SER A 313 27.42 -8.23 13.38
C SER A 313 28.87 -8.02 12.92
N ASP A 314 29.58 -7.14 13.62
CA ASP A 314 30.99 -6.79 13.40
C ASP A 314 31.95 -7.99 13.33
N GLU A 315 31.64 -9.06 14.06
CA GLU A 315 32.39 -10.34 14.11
C GLU A 315 32.12 -11.33 12.97
N VAL A 316 31.27 -10.99 12.00
CA VAL A 316 30.89 -11.90 10.89
C VAL A 316 31.84 -11.74 9.70
N LEU A 317 32.19 -10.50 9.36
CA LEU A 317 33.08 -10.19 8.25
C LEU A 317 34.54 -10.39 8.69
N LYS A 318 35.36 -10.91 7.79
CA LYS A 318 36.80 -11.07 7.99
C LYS A 318 37.57 -10.41 6.87
N GLU A 319 38.83 -10.06 7.10
CA GLU A 319 39.70 -9.57 6.02
C GLU A 319 39.88 -10.64 4.94
N GLY A 320 39.93 -10.21 3.68
CA GLY A 320 40.04 -11.06 2.51
C GLY A 320 38.72 -11.76 2.16
N LYS A 321 38.81 -13.04 1.80
CA LYS A 321 37.70 -13.78 1.21
C LYS A 321 36.56 -14.04 2.20
N ASN A 322 35.35 -13.63 1.83
CA ASN A 322 34.11 -13.90 2.53
C ASN A 322 33.12 -14.62 1.60
N THR A 323 32.33 -15.53 2.15
CA THR A 323 31.33 -16.28 1.40
C THR A 323 29.93 -15.85 1.80
N ILE A 324 29.13 -15.38 0.85
CA ILE A 324 27.70 -15.11 1.02
C ILE A 324 26.93 -16.28 0.41
N VAL A 325 26.00 -16.85 1.18
CA VAL A 325 25.09 -17.91 0.73
C VAL A 325 23.65 -17.49 0.94
N LEU A 326 22.84 -17.62 -0.10
CA LEU A 326 21.40 -17.37 -0.05
C LEU A 326 20.66 -18.67 -0.31
N ARG A 327 19.68 -18.98 0.53
CA ARG A 327 18.70 -20.01 0.28
C ARG A 327 17.39 -19.34 -0.11
N VAL A 328 16.97 -19.52 -1.35
CA VAL A 328 15.76 -18.88 -1.88
C VAL A 328 14.65 -19.92 -2.03
N ILE A 329 13.46 -19.60 -1.52
CA ILE A 329 12.25 -20.40 -1.73
C ILE A 329 11.33 -19.65 -2.69
N ASN A 330 10.88 -20.33 -3.75
CA ASN A 330 9.84 -19.84 -4.66
C ASN A 330 8.61 -20.73 -4.52
N TYR A 331 7.46 -20.13 -4.22
CA TYR A 331 6.22 -20.87 -4.02
C TYR A 331 5.52 -21.18 -5.33
N ILE A 332 5.49 -20.20 -6.23
CA ILE A 332 4.80 -20.25 -7.51
C ILE A 332 5.33 -19.14 -8.42
N ARG A 333 5.12 -19.25 -9.73
CA ARG A 333 5.53 -18.27 -10.76
C ARG A 333 7.05 -18.22 -10.96
N LYS A 334 7.52 -17.17 -11.64
CA LYS A 334 8.88 -16.96 -12.10
C LYS A 334 9.81 -16.60 -10.93
N GLY A 335 10.58 -17.57 -10.46
CA GLY A 335 11.52 -17.39 -9.36
C GLY A 335 12.82 -16.69 -9.77
N GLY A 336 13.35 -15.82 -8.90
CA GLY A 336 14.56 -15.07 -9.19
C GLY A 336 14.85 -13.86 -8.33
N PHE A 337 15.86 -13.11 -8.76
CA PHE A 337 16.28 -11.82 -8.23
C PHE A 337 15.87 -10.74 -9.22
N VAL A 338 15.12 -9.75 -8.76
CA VAL A 338 14.46 -8.79 -9.65
C VAL A 338 15.43 -7.69 -10.08
N PRO A 339 15.68 -7.50 -11.39
CA PRO A 339 16.59 -6.47 -11.89
C PRO A 339 16.17 -5.05 -11.52
N GLY A 340 17.15 -4.13 -11.45
CA GLY A 340 16.92 -2.71 -11.14
C GLY A 340 16.64 -2.42 -9.66
N LYS A 341 17.12 -3.29 -8.76
CA LYS A 341 17.07 -3.14 -7.30
C LYS A 341 18.48 -3.11 -6.72
N GLU A 342 18.64 -2.56 -5.52
CA GLU A 342 19.94 -2.47 -4.85
C GLU A 342 20.37 -3.84 -4.30
N TYR A 343 21.46 -4.39 -4.83
CA TYR A 343 22.17 -5.57 -4.32
C TYR A 343 23.57 -5.15 -3.85
N GLU A 344 23.72 -4.88 -2.56
CA GLU A 344 24.94 -4.25 -2.01
C GLU A 344 25.22 -4.74 -0.58
N LEU A 345 26.50 -4.87 -0.24
CA LEU A 345 26.96 -4.91 1.15
C LEU A 345 27.65 -3.58 1.48
N SER A 346 27.23 -2.92 2.55
CA SER A 346 27.88 -1.71 3.06
C SER A 346 28.45 -1.96 4.45
N ALA A 347 29.68 -1.52 4.70
CA ALA A 347 30.35 -1.55 6.01
C ALA A 347 31.12 -0.25 6.19
N GLY A 348 30.90 0.48 7.28
CA GLY A 348 31.49 1.81 7.48
C GLY A 348 31.16 2.74 6.31
N SER A 349 32.19 3.28 5.64
CA SER A 349 32.06 4.08 4.41
C SER A 349 32.15 3.26 3.11
N GLY A 350 32.54 1.99 3.20
CA GLY A 350 32.72 1.10 2.06
C GLY A 350 31.42 0.48 1.56
N LYS A 351 31.39 0.22 0.25
CA LYS A 351 30.26 -0.40 -0.47
C LYS A 351 30.79 -1.43 -1.45
N ILE A 352 30.17 -2.60 -1.45
CA ILE A 352 30.52 -3.73 -2.31
C ILE A 352 29.29 -4.10 -3.13
N ASN A 353 29.44 -4.03 -4.46
CA ASN A 353 28.40 -4.45 -5.38
C ASN A 353 28.24 -5.98 -5.32
N LEU A 354 27.01 -6.46 -5.10
CA LEU A 354 26.70 -7.87 -5.07
C LEU A 354 26.17 -8.39 -6.41
N GLU A 355 25.96 -7.52 -7.39
CA GLU A 355 25.54 -7.91 -8.73
C GLU A 355 26.61 -8.73 -9.49
N GLY A 356 26.20 -9.30 -10.63
CA GLY A 356 27.03 -10.09 -11.51
C GLY A 356 26.86 -11.59 -11.29
N GLU A 357 27.92 -12.35 -11.54
CA GLU A 357 27.85 -13.80 -11.50
C GLU A 357 27.73 -14.34 -10.06
N TRP A 358 26.80 -15.28 -9.88
CA TRP A 358 26.62 -16.09 -8.68
C TRP A 358 26.58 -17.56 -9.07
N LYS A 359 27.15 -18.42 -8.22
CA LYS A 359 26.93 -19.86 -8.32
C LYS A 359 25.55 -20.21 -7.78
N PHE A 360 24.86 -21.15 -8.39
CA PHE A 360 23.57 -21.64 -7.90
C PHE A 360 23.41 -23.15 -8.05
N LYS A 361 22.54 -23.73 -7.22
CA LYS A 361 22.21 -25.16 -7.26
C LYS A 361 20.79 -25.41 -6.74
N LEU A 362 20.07 -26.31 -7.42
CA LEU A 362 18.75 -26.75 -7.00
C LEU A 362 18.84 -27.54 -5.69
N GLY A 363 18.17 -27.06 -4.65
CA GLY A 363 18.06 -27.75 -3.36
C GLY A 363 16.92 -28.78 -3.36
N ALA A 364 15.72 -28.34 -3.75
CA ALA A 364 14.54 -29.20 -3.85
C ALA A 364 13.52 -28.61 -4.83
N THR A 365 12.77 -29.47 -5.51
CA THR A 365 11.55 -29.11 -6.25
C THR A 365 10.33 -29.25 -5.35
N ALA A 366 9.30 -28.46 -5.61
CA ALA A 366 7.99 -28.62 -4.99
C ALA A 366 6.86 -28.26 -5.97
N GLU A 367 5.68 -28.82 -5.72
CA GLU A 367 4.46 -28.39 -6.40
C GLU A 367 4.16 -26.92 -6.09
N PRO A 368 3.47 -26.18 -6.98
CA PRO A 368 3.04 -24.82 -6.70
C PRO A 368 2.26 -24.73 -5.38
N LEU A 369 2.62 -23.77 -4.52
CA LEU A 369 1.88 -23.52 -3.29
C LEU A 369 0.93 -22.32 -3.47
N GLU A 370 -0.37 -22.59 -3.51
CA GLU A 370 -1.39 -21.55 -3.57
C GLU A 370 -1.44 -20.72 -2.27
N ASP A 371 -1.85 -19.45 -2.42
CA ASP A 371 -2.05 -18.54 -1.30
C ASP A 371 -3.00 -19.13 -0.26
N ARG A 372 -2.79 -18.75 1.00
CA ARG A 372 -3.74 -18.99 2.09
C ARG A 372 -4.98 -18.12 1.90
N LEU A 373 -6.08 -18.49 2.56
CA LEU A 373 -7.25 -17.63 2.70
C LEU A 373 -6.83 -16.27 3.26
N PHE A 374 -7.09 -15.21 2.49
CA PHE A 374 -6.89 -13.84 2.94
C PHE A 374 -8.24 -13.12 3.05
N LEU A 375 -8.66 -12.89 4.31
CA LEU A 375 -9.97 -12.31 4.62
C LEU A 375 -10.17 -10.89 4.07
N GLY A 376 -9.09 -10.15 3.81
CA GLY A 376 -9.17 -8.81 3.22
C GLY A 376 -9.64 -8.76 1.77
N LYS A 377 -9.82 -9.92 1.11
CA LYS A 377 -10.43 -10.04 -0.23
C LYS A 377 -11.90 -10.46 -0.19
N ILE A 378 -12.44 -10.73 0.99
CA ILE A 378 -13.80 -11.23 1.12
C ILE A 378 -14.77 -10.04 1.20
N PRO A 379 -15.86 -10.03 0.40
CA PRO A 379 -16.81 -8.92 0.34
C PRO A 379 -17.29 -8.45 1.72
N SER A 380 -17.46 -7.14 1.87
CA SER A 380 -18.02 -6.45 3.04
C SER A 380 -17.31 -6.60 4.40
N GLY A 381 -16.37 -7.52 4.56
CA GLY A 381 -15.70 -7.75 5.83
C GLY A 381 -14.93 -6.53 6.35
N LEU A 382 -14.22 -5.83 5.46
CA LEU A 382 -13.45 -4.63 5.81
C LEU A 382 -14.34 -3.39 5.91
N PHE A 383 -15.44 -3.31 5.15
CA PHE A 383 -16.44 -2.25 5.37
C PHE A 383 -16.98 -2.31 6.81
N ASN A 384 -17.42 -3.50 7.23
CA ASN A 384 -18.05 -3.71 8.51
C ASN A 384 -17.13 -3.41 9.71
N ALA A 385 -15.85 -3.80 9.64
CA ALA A 385 -14.90 -3.62 10.74
C ALA A 385 -14.02 -2.35 10.61
N GLY A 386 -13.84 -1.85 9.39
CA GLY A 386 -12.93 -0.74 9.10
C GLY A 386 -13.64 0.59 8.85
N ILE A 387 -14.78 0.57 8.16
CA ILE A 387 -15.47 1.79 7.71
C ILE A 387 -16.67 2.11 8.58
N ALA A 388 -17.47 1.10 8.95
CA ALA A 388 -18.67 1.30 9.76
C ALA A 388 -18.41 2.05 11.08
N PRO A 389 -17.31 1.78 11.83
CA PRO A 389 -16.96 2.57 13.02
C PRO A 389 -16.66 4.05 12.74
N VAL A 390 -16.22 4.40 11.53
CA VAL A 390 -15.89 5.78 11.13
C VAL A 390 -17.12 6.59 10.73
N LEU A 391 -18.24 5.95 10.39
CA LEU A 391 -19.42 6.63 9.82
C LEU A 391 -20.02 7.71 10.73
N ASN A 392 -19.78 7.63 12.04
CA ASN A 392 -20.20 8.65 13.00
C ASN A 392 -19.31 9.91 13.00
N TYR A 393 -18.12 9.85 12.39
CA TYR A 393 -17.22 10.98 12.24
C TYR A 393 -17.56 11.79 10.98
N LYS A 394 -17.70 13.11 11.13
CA LYS A 394 -17.77 14.02 9.99
C LYS A 394 -16.41 14.14 9.31
N ILE A 395 -16.41 14.19 7.99
CA ILE A 395 -15.18 14.20 7.18
C ILE A 395 -15.24 15.27 6.11
N LYS A 396 -14.09 15.82 5.70
CA LYS A 396 -13.95 16.67 4.53
C LYS A 396 -14.00 15.85 3.23
N GLY A 397 -13.48 14.61 3.26
CA GLY A 397 -13.47 13.71 2.11
C GLY A 397 -12.63 12.44 2.32
N VAL A 398 -12.43 11.70 1.25
CA VAL A 398 -11.69 10.44 1.21
C VAL A 398 -10.47 10.55 0.30
N VAL A 399 -9.38 9.94 0.72
CA VAL A 399 -8.20 9.63 -0.09
C VAL A 399 -8.10 8.10 -0.20
N TRP A 400 -8.12 7.59 -1.43
CA TRP A 400 -8.21 6.16 -1.73
C TRP A 400 -7.05 5.69 -2.60
N TYR A 401 -6.31 4.66 -2.15
CA TYR A 401 -5.25 4.05 -2.96
C TYR A 401 -5.39 2.53 -2.91
N GLN A 402 -6.05 2.00 -3.94
CA GLN A 402 -6.31 0.58 -4.13
C GLN A 402 -6.51 0.26 -5.61
N GLY A 403 -6.22 -0.99 -5.96
CA GLY A 403 -6.63 -1.57 -7.22
C GLY A 403 -5.83 -2.81 -7.61
N GLU A 404 -4.64 -3.00 -7.05
CA GLU A 404 -3.71 -4.04 -7.45
C GLU A 404 -4.32 -5.45 -7.34
N SER A 405 -5.13 -5.68 -6.30
CA SER A 405 -5.86 -6.95 -6.08
C SER A 405 -7.02 -7.19 -7.03
N ASN A 406 -7.46 -6.17 -7.79
CA ASN A 406 -8.57 -6.22 -8.74
C ASN A 406 -8.09 -6.18 -10.20
N THR A 407 -6.77 -6.15 -10.45
CA THR A 407 -6.18 -5.97 -11.79
C THR A 407 -6.63 -7.01 -12.81
N SER A 408 -6.90 -8.25 -12.39
CA SER A 408 -7.43 -9.31 -13.26
C SER A 408 -8.89 -9.12 -13.70
N ARG A 409 -9.59 -8.14 -13.13
CA ARG A 409 -11.03 -7.91 -13.29
C ARG A 409 -11.31 -6.44 -13.62
N ALA A 410 -10.45 -5.82 -14.43
CA ALA A 410 -10.50 -4.39 -14.74
C ALA A 410 -11.86 -3.88 -15.25
N PHE A 411 -12.57 -4.67 -16.06
CA PHE A 411 -13.91 -4.30 -16.54
C PHE A 411 -14.95 -4.26 -15.41
N GLU A 412 -14.98 -5.29 -14.58
CA GLU A 412 -15.86 -5.35 -13.41
C GLU A 412 -15.50 -4.27 -12.38
N HIS A 413 -14.21 -3.97 -12.22
CA HIS A 413 -13.71 -2.95 -11.30
C HIS A 413 -14.30 -1.57 -11.58
N TYR A 414 -14.59 -1.22 -12.84
CA TYR A 414 -15.24 0.05 -13.16
C TYR A 414 -16.60 0.20 -12.46
N ASP A 415 -17.47 -0.80 -12.58
CA ASP A 415 -18.79 -0.79 -11.94
C ASP A 415 -18.68 -0.92 -10.42
N LEU A 416 -17.74 -1.75 -9.95
CA LEU A 416 -17.50 -1.98 -8.52
C LEU A 416 -16.98 -0.72 -7.81
N PHE A 417 -16.05 0.02 -8.42
CA PHE A 417 -15.49 1.23 -7.82
C PHE A 417 -16.51 2.37 -7.82
N LYS A 418 -17.33 2.48 -8.87
CA LYS A 418 -18.49 3.39 -8.88
C LYS A 418 -19.48 3.06 -7.77
N LEU A 419 -19.77 1.77 -7.55
CA LEU A 419 -20.61 1.32 -6.45
C LEU A 419 -20.00 1.67 -5.09
N LEU A 420 -18.70 1.47 -4.90
CA LEU A 420 -17.99 1.78 -3.65
C LEU A 420 -18.13 3.26 -3.28
N ILE A 421 -17.86 4.17 -4.21
CA ILE A 421 -17.95 5.62 -3.96
C ILE A 421 -19.39 6.00 -3.58
N LYS A 422 -20.38 5.47 -4.31
CA LYS A 422 -21.80 5.70 -4.03
C LYS A 422 -22.19 5.16 -2.66
N ASP A 423 -21.78 3.92 -2.35
CA ASP A 423 -22.07 3.23 -1.11
C ASP A 423 -21.55 4.01 0.10
N TRP A 424 -20.30 4.49 0.05
CA TRP A 424 -19.72 5.27 1.14
C TRP A 424 -20.48 6.59 1.33
N ARG A 425 -20.75 7.34 0.26
CA ARG A 425 -21.53 8.58 0.34
C ARG A 425 -22.91 8.37 0.96
N GLN A 426 -23.58 7.28 0.59
CA GLN A 426 -24.89 6.91 1.15
C GLN A 426 -24.81 6.52 2.64
N ASN A 427 -23.78 5.77 3.05
CA ASN A 427 -23.62 5.35 4.44
C ASN A 427 -23.22 6.51 5.36
N TRP A 428 -22.38 7.44 4.90
CA TRP A 428 -22.02 8.65 5.67
C TRP A 428 -23.15 9.67 5.76
N ARG A 429 -24.09 9.65 4.81
CA ARG A 429 -25.21 10.62 4.73
C ARG A 429 -24.72 12.07 4.75
N GLN A 430 -23.62 12.34 4.04
CA GLN A 430 -22.94 13.63 4.00
C GLN A 430 -22.79 14.17 2.57
N GLY A 431 -23.81 13.91 1.74
CA GLY A 431 -23.85 14.32 0.35
C GLY A 431 -22.70 13.76 -0.49
N ASP A 432 -22.37 14.46 -1.57
CA ASP A 432 -21.29 14.08 -2.48
C ASP A 432 -19.93 14.62 -2.03
N PHE A 433 -19.46 14.19 -0.86
CA PHE A 433 -18.14 14.62 -0.40
C PHE A 433 -17.02 14.22 -1.41
N PRO A 434 -15.91 14.99 -1.46
CA PRO A 434 -14.75 14.70 -2.27
C PRO A 434 -14.21 13.27 -2.10
N PHE A 435 -14.11 12.52 -3.20
CA PHE A 435 -13.51 11.19 -3.24
C PHE A 435 -12.30 11.20 -4.17
N LEU A 436 -11.11 11.30 -3.59
CA LEU A 436 -9.84 11.44 -4.30
C LEU A 436 -9.15 10.09 -4.33
N TYR A 437 -8.66 9.66 -5.50
CA TYR A 437 -8.04 8.35 -5.63
C TYR A 437 -6.77 8.36 -6.46
N VAL A 438 -6.00 7.29 -6.33
CA VAL A 438 -4.70 7.14 -7.01
C VAL A 438 -4.82 6.11 -8.13
N GLN A 439 -4.48 6.52 -9.35
CA GLN A 439 -4.32 5.59 -10.47
C GLN A 439 -3.10 4.70 -10.20
N LEU A 440 -3.17 3.41 -10.53
CA LEU A 440 -2.06 2.49 -10.30
C LEU A 440 -0.76 2.97 -10.96
N PRO A 441 0.40 2.72 -10.32
CA PRO A 441 1.69 3.23 -10.77
C PRO A 441 2.18 2.54 -12.04
N ASN A 442 3.31 2.94 -12.60
CA ASN A 442 4.00 2.08 -13.55
C ASN A 442 4.53 0.85 -12.81
N PHE A 443 3.96 -0.32 -13.07
CA PHE A 443 4.36 -1.62 -12.54
C PHE A 443 4.06 -2.68 -13.59
N VAL A 444 4.83 -3.78 -13.57
CA VAL A 444 5.04 -4.80 -14.61
C VAL A 444 6.05 -4.38 -15.69
N GLU A 445 6.85 -5.35 -16.16
CA GLU A 445 7.67 -5.16 -17.36
C GLU A 445 6.77 -4.74 -18.52
N VAL A 446 7.31 -3.96 -19.45
CA VAL A 446 6.57 -3.53 -20.65
C VAL A 446 6.23 -4.77 -21.45
N ASN A 447 5.03 -5.31 -21.23
CA ASN A 447 4.52 -6.45 -21.95
C ASN A 447 3.78 -5.94 -23.19
N VAL A 448 4.24 -6.39 -24.36
CA VAL A 448 3.59 -6.12 -25.66
C VAL A 448 2.32 -6.94 -25.86
N GLU A 449 2.09 -7.99 -25.06
CA GLU A 449 0.89 -8.82 -25.13
C GLU A 449 -0.16 -8.40 -24.11
N ARG A 450 -1.37 -8.12 -24.60
CA ARG A 450 -2.54 -7.85 -23.74
C ARG A 450 -2.99 -9.14 -23.07
N THR A 451 -3.04 -9.12 -21.74
CA THR A 451 -3.58 -10.23 -20.92
C THR A 451 -4.73 -9.74 -20.06
N GLN A 452 -5.44 -10.64 -19.38
CA GLN A 452 -6.44 -10.23 -18.38
C GLN A 452 -5.85 -9.41 -17.21
N TYR A 453 -4.53 -9.43 -17.02
CA TYR A 453 -3.80 -8.65 -16.01
C TYR A 453 -3.20 -7.36 -16.59
N ASP A 454 -3.78 -6.84 -17.68
CA ASP A 454 -3.28 -5.65 -18.35
C ASP A 454 -3.41 -4.42 -17.43
N TRP A 455 -2.25 -3.96 -16.97
CA TRP A 455 -2.10 -2.82 -16.09
C TRP A 455 -2.58 -1.52 -16.74
N ALA A 456 -2.58 -1.41 -18.07
CA ALA A 456 -3.15 -0.26 -18.78
C ALA A 456 -4.69 -0.29 -18.76
N ILE A 457 -5.32 -1.45 -18.98
CA ILE A 457 -6.79 -1.59 -18.94
C ILE A 457 -7.31 -1.29 -17.52
N PHE A 458 -6.60 -1.72 -16.48
CA PHE A 458 -6.99 -1.37 -15.11
C PHE A 458 -6.91 0.15 -14.85
N ARG A 459 -5.83 0.81 -15.29
CA ARG A 459 -5.70 2.27 -15.16
C ARG A 459 -6.76 3.04 -15.93
N GLU A 460 -7.21 2.52 -17.07
CA GLU A 460 -8.37 3.04 -17.81
C GLU A 460 -9.66 2.91 -16.99
N SER A 461 -9.88 1.78 -16.30
CA SER A 461 -11.04 1.62 -15.40
C SER A 461 -11.05 2.69 -14.30
N GLN A 462 -9.88 3.03 -13.74
CA GLN A 462 -9.74 4.09 -12.74
C GLN A 462 -9.98 5.47 -13.36
N LEU A 463 -9.43 5.75 -14.56
CA LEU A 463 -9.66 7.01 -15.26
C LEU A 463 -11.16 7.27 -15.50
N LYS A 464 -11.90 6.26 -15.94
CA LYS A 464 -13.34 6.38 -16.21
C LYS A 464 -14.15 6.77 -14.97
N ALA A 465 -13.66 6.50 -13.76
CA ALA A 465 -14.33 6.91 -12.53
C ALA A 465 -14.36 8.44 -12.33
N LEU A 466 -13.55 9.23 -13.07
CA LEU A 466 -13.63 10.70 -13.07
C LEU A 466 -14.98 11.25 -13.55
N VAL A 467 -15.82 10.43 -14.20
CA VAL A 467 -17.19 10.83 -14.55
C VAL A 467 -18.07 11.05 -13.30
N ILE A 468 -17.67 10.50 -12.15
CA ILE A 468 -18.41 10.64 -10.89
C ILE A 468 -18.15 12.05 -10.32
N PRO A 469 -19.20 12.82 -9.96
CA PRO A 469 -19.04 14.15 -9.39
C PRO A 469 -18.18 14.19 -8.13
N ASN A 470 -17.48 15.31 -7.91
CA ASN A 470 -16.60 15.54 -6.75
C ASN A 470 -15.56 14.42 -6.57
N THR A 471 -14.98 13.95 -7.68
CA THR A 471 -13.83 13.04 -7.67
C THR A 471 -12.60 13.71 -8.24
N GLY A 472 -11.43 13.15 -7.91
CA GLY A 472 -10.15 13.57 -8.45
C GLY A 472 -9.18 12.40 -8.46
N MET A 473 -8.32 12.34 -9.47
CA MET A 473 -7.38 11.23 -9.66
C MET A 473 -5.94 11.74 -9.69
N ALA A 474 -5.10 11.17 -8.83
CA ALA A 474 -3.65 11.32 -8.95
C ALA A 474 -3.10 10.26 -9.90
N VAL A 475 -2.63 10.68 -11.07
CA VAL A 475 -1.88 9.82 -12.00
C VAL A 475 -0.52 9.51 -11.39
N THR A 476 -0.04 8.27 -11.48
CA THR A 476 1.25 7.87 -10.87
C THR A 476 2.17 7.05 -11.78
N ILE A 477 1.87 6.98 -13.08
CA ILE A 477 2.71 6.25 -14.05
C ILE A 477 4.18 6.73 -14.02
N ASP A 478 4.45 8.02 -13.84
CA ASP A 478 5.80 8.60 -13.86
C ASP A 478 6.54 8.52 -12.52
N VAL A 479 5.89 8.03 -11.46
CA VAL A 479 6.50 7.83 -10.14
C VAL A 479 6.50 6.37 -9.69
N GLY A 480 6.00 5.47 -10.55
CA GLY A 480 6.07 4.03 -10.40
C GLY A 480 7.41 3.43 -10.84
N GLU A 481 7.59 2.15 -10.53
CA GLU A 481 8.74 1.33 -10.93
C GLU A 481 8.22 0.05 -11.57
N TYR A 482 8.65 -0.29 -12.80
CA TYR A 482 8.20 -1.50 -13.52
C TYR A 482 8.39 -2.79 -12.68
N ASN A 483 9.38 -2.76 -11.77
CA ASN A 483 9.83 -3.86 -10.95
C ASN A 483 9.39 -3.76 -9.47
N ASP A 484 8.52 -2.80 -9.10
CA ASP A 484 7.98 -2.69 -7.74
C ASP A 484 6.50 -2.33 -7.72
N ILE A 485 5.72 -3.16 -7.06
CA ILE A 485 4.30 -2.87 -6.86
C ILE A 485 4.09 -1.79 -5.80
N HIS A 486 5.09 -1.53 -4.95
CA HIS A 486 5.08 -0.51 -3.91
C HIS A 486 6.13 0.59 -4.17
N PRO A 487 5.93 1.44 -5.20
CA PRO A 487 6.93 2.44 -5.55
C PRO A 487 7.18 3.41 -4.40
N LYS A 488 8.44 3.72 -4.15
CA LYS A 488 8.87 4.47 -2.95
C LYS A 488 8.57 5.97 -3.04
N ARG A 489 8.39 6.51 -4.25
CA ARG A 489 8.14 7.94 -4.52
C ARG A 489 6.69 8.36 -4.20
N LYS A 490 6.29 8.32 -2.93
CA LYS A 490 4.99 8.74 -2.40
C LYS A 490 4.75 10.25 -2.29
N LYS A 491 5.80 11.07 -2.16
CA LYS A 491 5.64 12.53 -2.03
C LYS A 491 4.86 13.19 -3.17
N PRO A 492 5.21 12.96 -4.46
CA PRO A 492 4.43 13.50 -5.57
C PRO A 492 2.98 12.99 -5.61
N VAL A 493 2.71 11.78 -5.10
CA VAL A 493 1.35 11.22 -5.05
C VAL A 493 0.49 12.02 -4.08
N GLY A 494 0.99 12.29 -2.88
CA GLY A 494 0.30 13.12 -1.88
C GLY A 494 0.08 14.55 -2.37
N GLU A 495 1.08 15.15 -2.99
CA GLU A 495 1.00 16.51 -3.56
C GLU A 495 -0.06 16.60 -4.68
N ARG A 496 -0.12 15.61 -5.58
CA ARG A 496 -1.14 15.55 -6.64
C ARG A 496 -2.55 15.38 -6.07
N LEU A 497 -2.71 14.55 -5.05
CA LEU A 497 -3.98 14.42 -4.34
C LEU A 497 -4.36 15.74 -3.65
N ALA A 498 -3.41 16.48 -3.11
CA ALA A 498 -3.67 17.78 -2.50
C ALA A 498 -4.14 18.79 -3.54
N LEU A 499 -3.55 18.83 -4.74
CA LEU A 499 -4.07 19.65 -5.84
C LEU A 499 -5.51 19.26 -6.23
N ALA A 500 -5.80 17.95 -6.28
CA ALA A 500 -7.16 17.47 -6.52
C ALA A 500 -8.14 17.89 -5.41
N ALA A 501 -7.71 17.86 -4.14
CA ALA A 501 -8.49 18.39 -3.03
C ALA A 501 -8.73 19.89 -3.15
N GLN A 502 -7.71 20.68 -3.50
CA GLN A 502 -7.85 22.12 -3.71
C GLN A 502 -8.99 22.43 -4.71
N LYS A 503 -9.07 21.67 -5.80
CA LYS A 503 -10.16 21.78 -6.77
C LYS A 503 -11.51 21.29 -6.21
N ALA A 504 -11.57 20.07 -5.72
CA ALA A 504 -12.82 19.38 -5.40
C ALA A 504 -13.42 19.74 -4.03
N ALA A 505 -12.59 20.06 -3.04
CA ALA A 505 -12.97 20.26 -1.65
C ALA A 505 -12.89 21.72 -1.18
N TYR A 506 -11.99 22.51 -1.79
CA TYR A 506 -11.78 23.93 -1.46
C TYR A 506 -12.29 24.88 -2.54
N GLY A 507 -12.78 24.36 -3.66
CA GLY A 507 -13.45 25.15 -4.70
C GLY A 507 -12.50 26.04 -5.52
N GLU A 508 -11.20 25.77 -5.49
CA GLU A 508 -10.20 26.55 -6.22
C GLU A 508 -10.46 26.48 -7.74
N LYS A 509 -10.62 27.65 -8.36
CA LYS A 509 -11.01 27.75 -9.78
C LYS A 509 -9.81 27.78 -10.72
N ASN A 510 -8.73 28.45 -10.32
CA ASN A 510 -7.59 28.79 -11.18
C ASN A 510 -6.35 27.95 -10.81
N ILE A 511 -6.47 26.63 -10.93
CA ILE A 511 -5.43 25.67 -10.55
C ILE A 511 -5.31 24.56 -11.60
N VAL A 512 -4.07 24.18 -11.92
CA VAL A 512 -3.76 22.95 -12.66
C VAL A 512 -3.69 21.81 -11.65
N TYR A 513 -4.76 21.01 -11.57
CA TYR A 513 -4.88 19.93 -10.58
C TYR A 513 -4.79 18.53 -11.14
N SER A 514 -4.85 18.40 -12.47
CA SER A 514 -4.81 17.13 -13.19
C SER A 514 -3.85 17.26 -14.36
N GLY A 515 -3.26 16.13 -14.77
CA GLY A 515 -2.58 16.01 -16.06
C GLY A 515 -3.57 15.97 -17.23
N PRO A 516 -3.05 15.90 -18.47
CA PRO A 516 -3.85 15.86 -19.69
C PRO A 516 -4.85 14.71 -19.70
N ILE A 517 -6.11 15.00 -20.02
CA ILE A 517 -7.18 14.00 -20.16
C ILE A 517 -7.64 13.96 -21.60
N TYR A 518 -7.70 12.77 -22.20
CA TYR A 518 -8.15 12.61 -23.57
C TYR A 518 -9.55 13.22 -23.77
N LYS A 519 -9.68 14.08 -24.79
CA LYS A 519 -10.93 14.76 -25.15
C LYS A 519 -11.54 14.17 -26.42
N SER A 520 -10.73 14.05 -27.47
CA SER A 520 -11.20 13.68 -28.80
C SER A 520 -10.04 13.30 -29.71
N MET A 521 -10.34 12.55 -30.76
CA MET A 521 -9.46 12.33 -31.89
C MET A 521 -10.10 12.83 -33.19
N LYS A 522 -9.28 13.26 -34.14
CA LYS A 522 -9.67 13.55 -35.52
C LYS A 522 -8.66 12.92 -36.47
N THR A 523 -9.15 12.15 -37.44
CA THR A 523 -8.33 11.70 -38.56
C THR A 523 -8.20 12.82 -39.59
N ASP A 524 -6.97 13.08 -40.01
CA ASP A 524 -6.63 14.10 -41.00
C ASP A 524 -5.59 13.52 -41.97
N GLY A 525 -6.05 13.04 -43.13
CA GLY A 525 -5.20 12.33 -44.09
C GLY A 525 -4.51 11.12 -43.46
N ASN A 526 -3.18 11.18 -43.35
CA ASN A 526 -2.33 10.13 -42.80
C ASN A 526 -1.97 10.34 -41.32
N LYS A 527 -2.60 11.29 -40.61
CA LYS A 527 -2.38 11.52 -39.17
C LYS A 527 -3.67 11.43 -38.35
N ILE A 528 -3.51 11.12 -37.08
CA ILE A 528 -4.55 11.22 -36.05
C ILE A 528 -4.15 12.35 -35.10
N ILE A 529 -5.00 13.37 -34.99
CA ILE A 529 -4.82 14.49 -34.07
C ILE A 529 -5.59 14.18 -32.79
N LEU A 530 -4.88 14.08 -31.67
CA LEU A 530 -5.46 13.89 -30.35
C LEU A 530 -5.56 15.23 -29.62
N SER A 531 -6.73 15.53 -29.05
CA SER A 531 -6.93 16.71 -28.20
C SER A 531 -7.10 16.28 -26.76
N PHE A 532 -6.57 17.08 -25.84
CA PHE A 532 -6.62 16.83 -24.40
C PHE A 532 -7.21 18.03 -23.66
N THR A 533 -7.96 17.79 -22.60
CA THR A 533 -8.24 18.81 -21.57
C THR A 533 -7.13 18.81 -20.53
N ASN A 534 -7.16 19.78 -19.60
CA ASN A 534 -6.26 19.83 -18.44
C ASN A 534 -4.77 19.89 -18.81
N VAL A 535 -4.42 20.60 -19.89
CA VAL A 535 -3.04 20.74 -20.37
C VAL A 535 -2.25 21.85 -19.68
N GLY A 536 -2.86 22.63 -18.78
CA GLY A 536 -2.18 23.75 -18.13
C GLY A 536 -1.62 24.76 -19.14
N SER A 537 -0.32 25.02 -19.07
CA SER A 537 0.41 25.88 -20.01
C SER A 537 0.74 25.21 -21.36
N GLY A 538 0.41 23.93 -21.54
CA GLY A 538 0.69 23.16 -22.75
C GLY A 538 1.21 21.75 -22.46
N LEU A 539 1.26 20.93 -23.51
CA LEU A 539 1.88 19.61 -23.46
C LEU A 539 3.38 19.74 -23.63
N VAL A 540 4.16 18.98 -22.85
CA VAL A 540 5.61 18.91 -22.97
C VAL A 540 6.06 17.45 -22.95
N ALA A 541 7.04 17.11 -23.79
CA ALA A 541 7.76 15.85 -23.69
C ALA A 541 8.86 16.03 -22.63
N LYS A 542 8.80 15.25 -21.54
CA LYS A 542 9.88 15.29 -20.54
C LYS A 542 11.20 14.89 -21.21
N ASP A 543 12.25 15.67 -20.94
CA ASP A 543 13.61 15.59 -21.50
C ASP A 543 13.79 16.04 -22.96
N ASP A 544 12.83 16.78 -23.55
CA ASP A 544 12.87 17.21 -24.96
C ASP A 544 13.05 16.05 -25.96
N LYS A 545 12.72 14.83 -25.53
CA LYS A 545 12.86 13.61 -26.34
C LYS A 545 11.66 13.42 -27.25
N LYS A 546 11.89 12.68 -28.33
CA LYS A 546 10.85 12.16 -29.23
C LYS A 546 9.79 11.41 -28.42
N LEU A 547 8.52 11.65 -28.73
CA LEU A 547 7.42 10.86 -28.19
C LEU A 547 7.50 9.41 -28.69
N ASN A 548 7.51 8.46 -27.76
CA ASN A 548 7.63 7.03 -28.02
C ASN A 548 6.39 6.27 -27.50
N CYS A 549 6.29 4.98 -27.85
CA CYS A 549 5.24 4.07 -27.39
C CYS A 549 3.82 4.47 -27.85
N PHE A 550 3.70 4.93 -29.09
CA PHE A 550 2.41 5.16 -29.75
C PHE A 550 2.15 4.06 -30.78
N GLU A 551 0.94 3.54 -30.78
CA GLU A 551 0.46 2.56 -31.75
C GLU A 551 -0.92 2.97 -32.26
N ILE A 552 -1.22 2.61 -33.51
CA ILE A 552 -2.52 2.81 -34.14
C ILE A 552 -3.03 1.45 -34.61
N CYS A 553 -4.30 1.15 -34.39
CA CYS A 553 -4.94 -0.03 -34.93
C CYS A 553 -6.23 0.32 -35.70
N GLY A 554 -6.57 -0.54 -36.66
CA GLY A 554 -7.87 -0.51 -37.33
C GLY A 554 -8.93 -1.28 -36.54
N ILE A 555 -10.08 -1.50 -37.19
CA ILE A 555 -11.18 -2.33 -36.63
C ILE A 555 -10.77 -3.80 -36.41
N ASP A 556 -9.70 -4.25 -37.06
CA ASP A 556 -9.12 -5.57 -36.94
C ASP A 556 -8.25 -5.74 -35.68
N ASN A 557 -8.09 -4.69 -34.87
CA ASN A 557 -7.22 -4.66 -33.68
C ASN A 557 -5.76 -5.05 -33.96
N LYS A 558 -5.27 -4.85 -35.19
CA LYS A 558 -3.85 -4.99 -35.50
C LYS A 558 -3.14 -3.67 -35.24
N TYR A 559 -2.22 -3.67 -34.30
CA TYR A 559 -1.48 -2.48 -33.86
C TYR A 559 -0.22 -2.28 -34.70
N PHE A 560 0.00 -1.05 -35.13
CA PHE A 560 1.19 -0.62 -35.87
C PHE A 560 1.87 0.52 -35.12
N PRO A 561 3.22 0.54 -35.01
CA PRO A 561 3.93 1.67 -34.42
C PRO A 561 3.61 2.98 -35.13
N ALA A 562 3.44 4.05 -34.37
CA ALA A 562 3.14 5.37 -34.88
C ALA A 562 4.15 6.42 -34.38
N ALA A 563 4.51 7.36 -35.25
CA ALA A 563 5.27 8.53 -34.84
C ALA A 563 4.32 9.57 -34.23
N ALA A 564 4.71 10.16 -33.10
CA ALA A 564 3.94 11.21 -32.44
C ALA A 564 4.77 12.49 -32.27
N LYS A 565 4.09 13.64 -32.31
CA LYS A 565 4.64 14.96 -32.01
C LYS A 565 3.58 15.79 -31.27
N ILE A 566 4.02 16.79 -30.51
CA ILE A 566 3.15 17.79 -29.92
C ILE A 566 2.97 18.91 -30.96
N GLU A 567 1.71 19.25 -31.27
CA GLU A 567 1.35 20.36 -32.15
C GLU A 567 0.91 21.59 -31.36
#